data_AF-A0A059W659-F1
#
_entry.id   AF-A0A059W659-F1
#
_cell.length_a   1.000
_cell.length_b   1.000
_cell.length_c   1.000
_cell.angle_alpha   90.00
_cell.angle_beta   90.00
_cell.angle_gamma   90.00
#
_symmetry.space_group_name_H-M   'P 1'
#
loop_
_entity.id
_entity.type
_entity.pdbx_description
1 polymer ?
#
loop_
_entity_poly.entity_id
_entity_poly.type
_entity_poly.pdbx_seq_one_letter_code
_entity_poly.pdbx_strand_id
1 'polypeptide(L)'
;MSNGSISVSPEELRAAAGAADAISQDLQATIATAKRDIEAAGTAMKSWLIGPDMERVAHDWGMALDELSKRIGGGDPKSAASRLRRTADGHEYNEDVTAQSFQVR
;
A
#
# COMPACT_ATOMS: atom_id res chain seq x y z
N MET A 1 22.11 13.21 20.69
CA MET A 1 21.49 12.64 19.46
C MET A 1 20.85 11.34 19.88
N SER A 2 19.52 11.25 19.90
CA SER A 2 18.84 10.01 20.28
C SER A 2 19.05 8.99 19.15
N ASN A 3 19.79 7.92 19.44
CA ASN A 3 19.84 6.75 18.56
C ASN A 3 18.41 6.25 18.40
N GLY A 4 17.81 6.46 17.24
CA GLY A 4 16.52 5.88 16.87
C GLY A 4 16.70 4.38 16.72
N SER A 5 16.76 3.66 17.84
CA SER A 5 16.53 2.22 17.86
C SER A 5 15.13 2.01 17.29
N ILE A 6 15.06 1.33 16.15
CA ILE A 6 13.82 0.73 15.71
C ILE A 6 13.55 -0.38 16.74
N SER A 7 12.57 -0.18 17.60
CA SER A 7 12.21 -1.13 18.67
C SER A 7 11.39 -2.32 18.15
N VAL A 8 11.54 -2.64 16.86
CA VAL A 8 10.72 -3.59 16.11
C VAL A 8 11.68 -4.47 15.32
N SER A 9 11.55 -5.78 15.44
CA SER A 9 12.46 -6.71 14.78
C SER A 9 12.24 -6.74 13.26
N PRO A 10 13.25 -7.16 12.47
CA PRO A 10 13.08 -7.42 11.04
C PRO A 10 11.93 -8.40 10.74
N GLU A 11 11.73 -9.40 11.60
CA GLU A 11 10.64 -10.37 11.49
C GLU A 11 9.27 -9.70 11.64
N GLU A 12 9.09 -8.86 12.65
CA GLU A 12 7.84 -8.12 12.89
C GLU A 12 7.52 -7.17 11.72
N LEU A 13 8.54 -6.50 11.17
CA LEU A 13 8.40 -5.65 9.99
C LEU A 13 7.96 -6.47 8.76
N ARG A 14 8.52 -7.66 8.56
CA ARG A 14 8.12 -8.56 7.45
C ARG A 14 6.73 -9.13 7.64
N ALA A 15 6.34 -9.49 8.87
CA ALA A 15 4.99 -9.91 9.19
C ALA A 15 3.97 -8.79 8.89
N ALA A 16 4.28 -7.54 9.29
CA ALA A 16 3.46 -6.39 8.97
C ALA A 16 3.36 -6.13 7.45
N ALA A 17 4.45 -6.33 6.71
CA ALA A 17 4.43 -6.24 5.25
C ALA A 17 3.52 -7.31 4.61
N GLY A 18 3.57 -8.54 5.13
CA GLY A 18 2.67 -9.61 4.70
C GLY A 18 1.21 -9.32 5.03
N ALA A 19 0.92 -8.75 6.20
CA ALA A 19 -0.43 -8.32 6.56
C ALA A 19 -0.94 -7.20 5.63
N ALA A 20 -0.08 -6.24 5.27
CA ALA A 20 -0.43 -5.21 4.30
C ALA A 20 -0.74 -5.80 2.91
N ASP A 21 0.02 -6.78 2.45
CA ASP A 21 -0.29 -7.49 1.19
C ASP A 21 -1.64 -8.21 1.26
N ALA A 22 -1.92 -8.91 2.36
CA ALA A 22 -3.19 -9.59 2.56
C ALA A 22 -4.37 -8.61 2.53
N ILE A 23 -4.27 -7.49 3.26
CA ILE A 23 -5.29 -6.43 3.23
C ILE A 23 -5.48 -5.90 1.81
N SER A 24 -4.39 -5.66 1.07
CA SER A 24 -4.49 -5.21 -0.31
C SER A 24 -5.16 -6.23 -1.22
N GLN A 25 -4.93 -7.53 -1.01
CA GLN A 25 -5.57 -8.60 -1.77
C GLN A 25 -7.06 -8.70 -1.46
N ASP A 26 -7.43 -8.68 -0.17
CA ASP A 26 -8.82 -8.73 0.29
C ASP A 26 -9.65 -7.57 -0.27
N LEU A 27 -9.05 -6.39 -0.39
CA LEU A 27 -9.72 -5.20 -0.95
C LEU A 27 -9.97 -5.28 -2.46
N GLN A 28 -9.26 -6.13 -3.23
CA GLN A 28 -9.34 -6.12 -4.70
C GLN A 28 -10.76 -6.38 -5.20
N ALA A 29 -11.42 -7.40 -4.66
CA ALA A 29 -12.77 -7.79 -5.09
C ALA A 29 -13.80 -6.71 -4.75
N THR A 30 -13.69 -6.10 -3.57
CA THR A 30 -14.58 -5.01 -3.14
C THR A 30 -14.36 -3.74 -3.97
N ILE A 31 -13.11 -3.37 -4.23
CA ILE A 31 -12.76 -2.23 -5.11
C ILE A 31 -13.30 -2.46 -6.53
N ALA A 32 -13.10 -3.65 -7.09
CA ALA A 32 -13.61 -4.00 -8.43
C ALA A 32 -15.14 -3.95 -8.49
N THR A 33 -15.83 -4.31 -7.40
CA THR A 33 -17.29 -4.21 -7.31
C THR A 33 -17.74 -2.76 -7.24
N ALA A 34 -17.14 -1.95 -6.34
CA ALA A 34 -17.45 -0.53 -6.24
C ALA A 34 -17.25 0.20 -7.57
N LYS A 35 -16.16 -0.08 -8.30
CA LYS A 35 -15.91 0.50 -9.62
C LYS A 35 -17.03 0.17 -10.62
N ARG A 36 -17.42 -1.10 -10.71
CA ARG A 36 -18.51 -1.54 -11.59
C ARG A 36 -19.84 -0.88 -11.24
N ASP A 37 -20.17 -0.79 -9.95
CA ASP A 37 -21.43 -0.19 -9.49
C ASP A 37 -21.48 1.30 -9.82
N ILE A 38 -20.36 2.00 -9.64
CA ILE A 38 -20.23 3.41 -9.94
C ILE A 38 -20.28 3.68 -11.46
N GLU A 39 -19.64 2.85 -12.28
CA GLU A 39 -19.75 2.91 -13.75
C GLU A 39 -21.19 2.65 -14.25
N ALA A 40 -21.88 1.69 -13.64
CA ALA A 40 -23.28 1.39 -13.94
C ALA A 40 -24.20 2.57 -13.58
N ALA A 41 -24.00 3.19 -12.42
CA ALA A 41 -24.73 4.38 -12.00
C ALA A 41 -24.48 5.56 -12.96
N GLY A 42 -23.22 5.82 -13.32
CA GLY A 42 -22.87 6.85 -14.31
C GLY A 42 -23.56 6.62 -15.66
N THR A 43 -23.58 5.37 -16.13
CA THR A 43 -24.25 4.99 -17.38
C THR A 43 -25.77 5.21 -17.31
N ALA A 44 -26.41 4.84 -16.19
CA ALA A 44 -27.84 5.02 -16.00
C ALA A 44 -28.26 6.51 -15.97
N MET A 45 -27.37 7.39 -15.52
CA MET A 45 -27.63 8.83 -15.39
C MET A 45 -27.22 9.65 -16.61
N LYS A 46 -26.69 9.03 -17.67
CA LYS A 46 -26.11 9.73 -18.83
C LYS A 46 -27.08 10.65 -19.57
N SER A 47 -28.36 10.34 -19.58
CA SER A 47 -29.42 11.17 -20.21
C SER A 47 -29.91 12.32 -19.33
N TRP A 48 -29.43 12.41 -18.08
CA TRP A 48 -29.84 13.41 -17.11
C TRP A 48 -28.83 14.56 -17.11
N LEU A 49 -29.28 15.76 -16.72
CA LEU A 49 -28.44 16.95 -16.57
C LEU A 49 -27.20 16.73 -15.67
N ILE A 50 -27.29 15.80 -14.71
CA ILE A 50 -26.22 15.46 -13.78
C ILE A 50 -25.24 14.39 -14.31
N GLY A 51 -25.49 13.82 -15.50
CA GLY A 51 -24.69 12.73 -16.07
C GLY A 51 -23.18 13.02 -16.10
N PRO A 52 -22.73 14.17 -16.62
CA PRO A 52 -21.29 14.49 -16.68
C PRO A 52 -20.62 14.57 -15.30
N ASP A 53 -21.32 15.10 -14.29
CA ASP A 53 -20.79 15.13 -12.92
C ASP A 53 -20.69 13.73 -12.32
N MET A 54 -21.65 12.86 -12.62
CA MET A 54 -21.62 11.48 -12.16
C MET A 54 -20.49 10.68 -12.83
N GLU A 55 -20.25 10.87 -14.13
CA GLU A 55 -19.10 10.27 -14.82
C GLU A 55 -17.76 10.74 -14.22
N ARG A 56 -17.64 12.02 -13.86
CA ARG A 56 -16.43 12.55 -13.20
C ARG A 56 -16.24 11.95 -11.80
N VAL A 57 -17.29 11.93 -10.98
CA VAL A 57 -17.26 11.32 -9.65
C VAL A 57 -16.87 9.84 -9.76
N ALA A 58 -17.39 9.15 -10.78
CA ALA A 58 -17.06 7.76 -11.04
C ALA A 58 -15.57 7.54 -11.33
N HIS A 59 -15.03 8.36 -12.21
CA HIS A 59 -13.61 8.34 -12.54
C HIS A 59 -12.72 8.64 -11.32
N ASP A 60 -13.04 9.70 -10.57
CA ASP A 60 -12.25 10.12 -9.40
C ASP A 60 -12.22 9.03 -8.31
N TRP A 61 -13.36 8.42 -8.01
CA TRP A 61 -13.43 7.29 -7.08
C TRP A 61 -12.70 6.05 -7.57
N GLY A 62 -12.83 5.72 -8.86
CA GLY A 62 -12.10 4.59 -9.45
C GLY A 62 -10.59 4.75 -9.31
N MET A 63 -10.06 5.94 -9.59
CA MET A 63 -8.64 6.25 -9.37
C MET A 63 -8.24 6.18 -7.89
N ALA A 64 -9.06 6.75 -7.01
CA ALA A 64 -8.76 6.76 -5.57
C ALA A 64 -8.69 5.35 -4.97
N LEU A 65 -9.59 4.45 -5.38
CA LEU A 65 -9.62 3.07 -4.93
C LEU A 65 -8.43 2.26 -5.48
N ASP A 66 -8.07 2.45 -6.75
CA ASP A 66 -6.87 1.83 -7.34
C ASP A 66 -5.60 2.29 -6.62
N GLU A 67 -5.50 3.58 -6.30
CA GLU A 67 -4.37 4.15 -5.57
C GLU A 67 -4.31 3.64 -4.13
N LEU A 68 -5.46 3.50 -3.45
CA LEU A 68 -5.52 2.90 -2.12
C LEU A 68 -4.92 1.49 -2.11
N SER A 69 -5.31 0.65 -3.06
CA SER A 69 -4.75 -0.71 -3.19
C SER A 69 -3.24 -0.68 -3.40
N LYS A 70 -2.75 0.17 -4.31
CA LYS A 70 -1.31 0.30 -4.60
C LYS A 70 -0.50 0.79 -3.41
N ARG A 71 -1.06 1.70 -2.62
CA ARG A 71 -0.38 2.26 -1.44
C ARG A 71 -0.23 1.25 -0.31
N ILE A 72 -1.15 0.30 -0.21
CA ILE A 72 -1.12 -0.71 0.85
C ILE A 72 -0.21 -1.88 0.44
N GLY A 73 -0.49 -2.52 -0.70
CA GLY A 73 0.16 -3.76 -1.12
C GLY A 73 1.48 -3.58 -1.88
N GLY A 74 2.33 -4.60 -1.85
CA GLY A 74 3.70 -4.63 -2.36
C GLY A 74 3.89 -4.47 -3.87
N GLY A 75 2.82 -4.26 -4.64
CA GLY A 75 2.89 -4.03 -6.08
C GLY A 75 3.58 -2.72 -6.48
N ASP A 76 3.69 -1.76 -5.55
CA ASP A 76 4.39 -0.48 -5.75
C ASP A 76 5.64 -0.38 -4.83
N PRO A 77 6.80 0.10 -5.32
CA PRO A 77 8.01 0.31 -4.51
C PRO A 77 7.87 1.30 -3.34
N LYS A 78 6.85 2.16 -3.40
CA LYS A 78 6.48 3.16 -2.39
C LYS A 78 5.31 2.71 -1.51
N SER A 79 4.74 1.52 -1.75
CA SER A 79 3.70 0.95 -0.89
C SER A 79 4.17 0.75 0.55
N ALA A 80 3.22 0.66 1.48
CA ALA A 80 3.49 0.34 2.88
C ALA A 80 4.25 -0.98 3.02
N ALA A 81 3.80 -2.04 2.34
CA ALA A 81 4.47 -3.34 2.36
C ALA A 81 5.92 -3.26 1.87
N SER A 82 6.19 -2.56 0.77
CA SER A 82 7.56 -2.36 0.24
C SER A 82 8.44 -1.54 1.18
N ARG A 83 7.89 -0.52 1.84
CA ARG A 83 8.63 0.29 2.81
C ARG A 83 9.02 -0.53 4.05
N LEU A 84 8.10 -1.35 4.55
CA LEU A 84 8.34 -2.23 5.70
C LEU A 84 9.45 -3.24 5.41
N ARG A 85 9.42 -3.90 4.24
CA ARG A 85 10.49 -4.80 3.80
C ARG A 85 11.84 -4.10 3.72
N ARG A 86 11.89 -2.93 3.06
CA ARG A 86 13.13 -2.15 2.95
C ARG A 86 13.67 -1.72 4.30
N THR A 87 12.80 -1.41 5.27
CA THR A 87 13.22 -1.10 6.63
C THR A 87 13.79 -2.33 7.34
N ALA A 88 13.19 -3.51 7.15
CA ALA A 88 13.72 -4.77 7.68
C ALA A 88 15.12 -5.09 7.12
N ASP A 89 15.28 -4.97 5.79
CA ASP A 89 16.56 -5.22 5.13
C ASP A 89 17.64 -4.21 5.57
N GLY A 90 17.26 -2.95 5.74
CA GLY A 90 18.16 -1.92 6.27
C GLY A 90 18.56 -2.15 7.73
N HIS A 91 17.67 -2.74 8.54
CA HIS A 91 17.97 -3.11 9.93
C HIS A 91 19.03 -4.20 9.99
N GLU A 92 18.82 -5.31 9.28
CA GLU A 92 19.77 -6.44 9.23
C GLU A 92 21.12 -6.01 8.66
N TYR A 93 21.12 -5.21 7.58
CA TYR A 93 22.36 -4.68 7.02
C TYR A 93 23.16 -3.86 8.06
N ASN A 94 22.48 -3.01 8.83
CA ASN A 94 23.14 -2.20 9.86
C ASN A 94 23.69 -3.08 11.00
N GLU A 95 22.96 -4.13 11.39
CA GLU A 95 23.43 -5.10 12.39
C GLU A 95 24.67 -5.86 11.90
N ASP A 96 24.66 -6.34 10.66
CA ASP A 96 25.80 -7.06 10.06
C ASP A 96 27.05 -6.17 9.97
N VAL A 97 26.91 -4.94 9.49
CA VAL A 97 28.03 -3.98 9.41
C VAL A 97 28.55 -3.65 10.81
N THR A 98 27.66 -3.50 11.78
CA THR A 98 28.04 -3.26 13.18
C THR A 98 28.79 -4.45 13.75
N ALA A 99 28.31 -5.67 13.57
CA ALA A 99 28.96 -6.90 14.03
C ALA A 99 30.36 -7.08 13.43
N GLN A 100 30.52 -6.84 12.13
CA GLN A 100 31.81 -6.91 11.45
C GLN A 100 32.82 -5.89 12.02
N SER A 101 32.36 -4.68 12.38
CA SER A 101 33.24 -3.65 12.94
C SER A 101 33.90 -4.04 14.27
N PHE A 102 33.28 -4.95 15.03
CA PHE A 102 33.82 -5.47 16.29
C PHE A 102 34.74 -6.68 16.11
N GLN A 103 34.71 -7.35 14.95
CA GLN A 103 35.55 -8.52 14.65
C GLN A 103 36.96 -8.14 14.16
N VAL A 104 37.16 -6.89 13.73
CA VAL A 104 38.46 -6.38 13.22
C VAL A 104 39.35 -5.82 14.37
N ARG A 105 39.12 -6.27 15.61
CA ARG A 105 39.96 -5.98 16.79
C ARG A 105 40.49 -7.27 17.39
#